data_AF-A0A2L1KT82-F1
#
_entry.id   AF-A0A2L1KT82-F1
#
_cell.length_a   1.000
_cell.length_b   1.000
_cell.length_c   1.000
_cell.angle_alpha   90.00
_cell.angle_beta   90.00
_cell.angle_gamma   90.00
#
_symmetry.space_group_name_H-M   'P 1'
#
loop_
_entity.id
_entity.type
_entity.pdbx_description
1 polymer ?
#
loop_
_entity_poly.entity_id
_entity_poly.type
_entity_poly.pdbx_seq_one_letter_code
_entity_poly.pdbx_strand_id
1 'polypeptide(L)'
;MRKLVFLTALLAYTGTSSAAEFCKLQQYRDGELVARESVLVIDRGDSFSVRTSQAEFNSPLLEHGYAVDRQGVEYRHGTMESGKLWITLPWLKISLHIDCN
;
A
#
# COMPACT_ATOMS: atom_id res chain seq x y z
N MET A 1 -25.63 37.87 21.14
CA MET A 1 -25.74 36.62 20.35
C MET A 1 -25.69 36.93 18.86
N ARG A 2 -24.52 36.93 18.22
CA ARG A 2 -24.42 36.94 16.74
C ARG A 2 -22.98 36.76 16.22
N LYS A 3 -22.26 35.69 16.58
CA LYS A 3 -21.00 35.30 15.90
C LYS A 3 -20.80 33.79 16.06
N LEU A 4 -21.69 33.00 15.48
CA LEU A 4 -21.65 31.55 15.60
C LEU A 4 -22.13 30.89 14.31
N VAL A 5 -21.66 31.40 13.18
CA VAL A 5 -21.82 30.77 11.86
C VAL A 5 -20.62 31.26 11.04
N PHE A 6 -20.00 30.37 10.26
CA PHE A 6 -18.78 30.58 9.46
C PHE A 6 -17.45 30.25 10.14
N LEU A 7 -17.33 29.04 10.70
CA LEU A 7 -16.02 28.39 10.84
C LEU A 7 -16.11 26.85 10.70
N THR A 8 -17.04 26.36 9.88
CA THR A 8 -17.15 24.93 9.53
C THR A 8 -16.95 24.65 8.05
N ALA A 9 -16.62 25.67 7.25
CA ALA A 9 -16.46 25.54 5.80
C ALA A 9 -14.98 25.43 5.34
N LEU A 10 -14.04 25.12 6.25
CA LEU A 10 -12.61 24.97 5.94
C LEU A 10 -12.07 23.55 6.22
N LEU A 11 -12.93 22.53 6.16
CA LEU A 11 -12.53 21.12 6.30
C LEU A 11 -12.78 20.28 5.04
N ALA A 12 -13.16 20.91 3.92
CA ALA A 12 -13.52 20.20 2.68
C ALA A 12 -12.47 20.36 1.55
N TYR A 13 -11.23 20.72 1.88
CA TYR A 13 -10.18 20.92 0.88
C TYR A 13 -8.84 20.33 1.32
N THR A 14 -8.81 19.01 1.52
CA THR A 14 -7.69 18.13 1.13
C THR A 14 -8.26 16.72 1.08
N GLY A 15 -8.71 16.31 -0.11
CA GLY A 15 -9.00 14.90 -0.39
C GLY A 15 -7.75 14.05 -0.16
N THR A 16 -8.01 12.76 0.09
CA THR A 16 -7.09 11.68 0.44
C THR A 16 -6.51 11.76 1.86
N SER A 17 -7.29 11.26 2.82
CA SER A 17 -6.76 10.72 4.07
C SER A 17 -5.69 9.70 3.71
N SER A 18 -4.42 9.96 4.05
CA SER A 18 -3.40 8.92 4.03
C SER A 18 -3.75 7.90 5.12
N ALA A 19 -4.48 6.85 4.76
CA ALA A 19 -4.85 5.79 5.67
C ALA A 19 -3.69 4.80 5.73
N ALA A 20 -3.09 4.65 6.90
CA ALA A 20 -2.08 3.65 7.17
C ALA A 20 -2.74 2.48 7.90
N GLU A 21 -2.61 1.28 7.35
CA GLU A 21 -3.29 0.08 7.85
C GLU A 21 -2.34 -1.13 7.91
N PHE A 22 -2.51 -1.97 8.94
CA PHE A 22 -1.75 -3.20 9.06
C PHE A 22 -2.45 -4.32 8.30
N CYS A 23 -1.78 -4.80 7.26
CA CYS A 23 -2.31 -5.81 6.34
C CYS A 23 -1.42 -7.05 6.32
N LYS A 24 -1.96 -8.16 5.80
CA LYS A 24 -1.20 -9.37 5.54
C LYS A 24 -0.79 -9.42 4.07
N LEU A 25 0.51 -9.41 3.82
CA LEU A 25 1.09 -9.60 2.49
C LEU A 25 1.35 -11.09 2.25
N GLN A 26 0.89 -11.59 1.11
CA GLN A 26 1.25 -12.88 0.55
C GLN A 26 1.93 -12.65 -0.79
N GLN A 27 3.11 -13.23 -0.95
CA GLN A 27 3.90 -13.08 -2.17
C GLN A 27 3.98 -14.40 -2.91
N TYR A 28 3.73 -14.34 -4.22
CA TYR A 28 3.80 -15.46 -5.13
C TYR A 28 4.87 -15.21 -6.20
N ARG A 29 5.63 -16.25 -6.53
CA ARG A 29 6.58 -16.28 -7.65
C ARG A 29 6.28 -17.52 -8.49
N ASP A 30 6.13 -17.36 -9.80
CA ASP A 30 5.73 -18.45 -10.70
C ASP A 30 4.40 -19.13 -10.26
N GLY A 31 3.52 -18.41 -9.56
CA GLY A 31 2.26 -18.92 -9.02
C GLY A 31 2.39 -19.66 -7.68
N GLU A 32 3.60 -19.87 -7.17
CA GLU A 32 3.84 -20.50 -5.87
C GLU A 32 4.00 -19.46 -4.76
N LEU A 33 3.40 -19.72 -3.59
CA LEU A 33 3.54 -18.85 -2.43
C LEU A 33 4.95 -18.98 -1.85
N VAL A 34 5.69 -17.88 -1.83
CA VAL A 34 7.10 -17.84 -1.38
C VAL A 34 7.31 -17.06 -0.08
N ALA A 35 6.42 -16.14 0.27
CA ALA A 35 6.52 -15.38 1.52
C ALA A 35 5.15 -14.97 2.07
N ARG A 36 5.08 -14.85 3.40
CA ARG A 36 3.95 -14.27 4.14
C ARG A 36 4.48 -13.29 5.17
N GLU A 37 3.98 -12.06 5.15
CA GLU A 37 4.46 -10.99 6.03
C GLU A 37 3.32 -10.14 6.55
N SER A 38 3.54 -9.53 7.72
CA SER A 38 2.70 -8.43 8.19
C SER A 38 3.32 -7.13 7.73
N VAL A 39 2.56 -6.31 7.01
CA VAL A 39 3.01 -5.05 6.42
C VAL A 39 2.10 -3.91 6.83
N LEU A 40 2.66 -2.71 6.90
CA LEU A 40 1.92 -1.46 6.97
C LEU A 40 1.72 -0.93 5.56
N VAL A 41 0.47 -0.86 5.11
CA VAL A 41 0.10 -0.26 3.83
C VAL A 41 -0.39 1.16 4.08
N ILE A 42 0.17 2.11 3.35
CA ILE A 42 -0.21 3.51 3.38
C ILE A 42 -0.82 3.83 2.03
N ASP A 43 -2.14 4.03 2.01
CA ASP A 43 -2.84 4.55 0.85
C ASP A 43 -2.49 6.04 0.67
N ARG A 44 -2.01 6.41 -0.51
CA ARG A 44 -1.69 7.80 -0.90
C ARG A 44 -2.68 8.36 -1.93
N GLY A 45 -3.76 7.65 -2.22
CA GLY A 45 -4.80 8.01 -3.18
C GLY A 45 -4.51 7.55 -4.60
N ASP A 46 -3.33 7.86 -5.13
CA ASP A 46 -2.89 7.45 -6.49
C ASP A 46 -1.93 6.25 -6.47
N SER A 47 -1.48 5.84 -5.28
CA SER A 47 -0.44 4.85 -5.08
C SER A 47 -0.53 4.26 -3.68
N PHE A 48 0.13 3.12 -3.47
CA PHE A 48 0.21 2.46 -2.17
C PHE A 48 1.66 2.32 -1.77
N SER A 49 2.00 2.71 -0.54
CA SER A 49 3.32 2.40 0.03
C SER A 49 3.20 1.24 0.99
N VAL A 50 3.98 0.19 0.77
CA VAL A 50 3.97 -1.01 1.61
C VAL A 50 5.29 -1.09 2.37
N ARG A 51 5.18 -1.11 3.69
CA ARG A 51 6.31 -1.13 4.62
C ARG A 51 6.27 -2.41 5.42
N THR A 52 7.39 -3.10 5.52
CA THR A 52 7.52 -4.23 6.44
C THR A 52 8.02 -3.73 7.79
N SER A 53 7.72 -4.46 8.86
CA SER A 53 8.37 -4.24 10.16
C SER A 53 9.76 -4.87 10.25
N GLN A 54 10.16 -5.65 9.23
CA GLN A 54 11.47 -6.27 9.15
C GLN A 54 12.54 -5.24 8.75
N ALA A 55 13.74 -5.38 9.32
CA ALA A 55 14.86 -4.47 9.05
C ALA A 55 15.33 -4.52 7.58
N GLU A 56 15.11 -5.66 6.91
CA GLU A 56 15.32 -5.85 5.49
C GLU A 56 14.02 -6.36 4.87
N PHE A 57 13.43 -5.57 3.98
CA PHE A 57 12.28 -6.02 3.19
C PHE A 57 12.80 -6.90 2.07
N ASN A 58 12.50 -8.20 2.08
CA ASN A 58 13.01 -9.09 1.04
C ASN A 58 11.98 -9.31 -0.07
N SER A 59 11.58 -8.22 -0.73
CA SER A 59 10.69 -8.31 -1.89
C SER A 59 11.52 -8.58 -3.16
N PRO A 60 11.14 -9.56 -4.00
CA PRO A 60 11.77 -9.84 -5.29
C PRO A 60 11.62 -8.66 -6.24
N LEU A 61 10.76 -7.71 -5.93
CA LEU A 61 10.61 -6.47 -6.70
C LEU A 61 11.76 -5.49 -6.48
N LEU A 62 12.51 -5.64 -5.38
CA LEU A 62 13.75 -4.90 -5.16
C LEU A 62 14.80 -5.25 -6.23
N GLU A 63 14.91 -6.53 -6.60
CA GLU A 63 15.82 -7.00 -7.65
C GLU A 63 15.50 -6.39 -9.02
N HIS A 64 14.25 -5.93 -9.20
CA HIS A 64 13.76 -5.37 -10.45
C HIS A 64 13.59 -3.84 -10.42
N GLY A 65 14.17 -3.18 -9.42
CA GLY A 65 14.23 -1.71 -9.36
C GLY A 65 12.90 -1.03 -9.04
N TYR A 66 11.91 -1.76 -8.51
CA TYR A 66 10.70 -1.13 -7.99
C TYR A 66 11.09 -0.26 -6.79
N ALA A 67 10.68 1.01 -6.86
CA ALA A 67 11.20 2.06 -6.00
C ALA A 67 11.00 1.73 -4.52
N VAL A 68 12.14 1.64 -3.85
CA VAL A 68 12.25 1.57 -2.39
C VAL A 68 12.22 3.02 -1.92
N ASP A 69 11.14 3.45 -1.27
CA ASP A 69 11.27 4.63 -0.39
C ASP A 69 12.22 4.23 0.76
N ARG A 70 12.77 5.19 1.51
CA ARG A 70 13.74 4.87 2.59
C ARG A 70 13.21 3.89 3.67
N GLN A 71 11.95 3.48 3.60
CA GLN A 71 11.17 2.78 4.63
C GLN A 71 10.26 1.66 4.04
N GLY A 72 10.27 1.37 2.73
CA GLY A 72 9.39 0.38 2.09
C GLY A 72 9.34 0.47 0.55
N VAL A 73 8.40 -0.23 -0.10
CA VAL A 73 8.23 -0.21 -1.57
C VAL A 73 6.96 0.54 -1.94
N GLU A 74 7.07 1.48 -2.88
CA GLU A 74 5.92 2.21 -3.45
C GLU A 74 5.40 1.49 -4.69
N TYR A 75 4.13 1.10 -4.65
CA TYR A 75 3.41 0.50 -5.76
C TYR A 75 2.46 1.52 -6.38
N ARG A 76 2.78 1.91 -7.62
CA ARG A 76 1.94 2.80 -8.45
C ARG A 76 0.92 2.06 -9.29
N HIS A 77 0.90 0.73 -9.19
CA HIS A 77 0.04 -0.14 -9.95
C HIS A 77 -0.53 -1.19 -9.00
N GLY A 78 -1.85 -1.34 -8.98
CA GLY A 78 -2.51 -2.36 -8.20
C GLY A 78 -4.03 -2.22 -8.33
N THR A 79 -4.73 -3.33 -8.16
CA THR A 79 -6.19 -3.37 -8.14
C THR A 79 -6.65 -3.50 -6.71
N MET A 80 -7.43 -2.54 -6.23
CA MET A 80 -8.08 -2.59 -4.92
C MET A 80 -9.49 -3.17 -5.10
N GLU A 81 -9.76 -4.34 -4.53
CA GLU A 81 -11.07 -4.98 -4.56
C GLU A 81 -11.41 -5.55 -3.18
N SER A 82 -12.52 -5.09 -2.60
CA SER A 82 -13.03 -5.57 -1.29
C SER A 82 -11.99 -5.59 -0.16
N GLY A 83 -11.16 -4.54 -0.04
CA GLY A 83 -10.10 -4.44 0.98
C GLY A 83 -8.82 -5.21 0.65
N LYS A 84 -8.75 -5.83 -0.54
CA LYS A 84 -7.59 -6.59 -1.00
C LYS A 84 -6.88 -5.88 -2.14
N LEU A 85 -5.57 -5.64 -1.97
CA LEU A 85 -4.73 -5.01 -2.97
C LEU A 85 -3.93 -6.09 -3.69
N TRP A 86 -4.11 -6.16 -5.01
CA TRP A 86 -3.45 -7.09 -5.89
C TRP A 86 -2.45 -6.36 -6.76
N ILE A 87 -1.18 -6.73 -6.65
CA ILE A 87 -0.12 -6.19 -7.51
C ILE A 87 0.46 -7.37 -8.28
N THR A 88 0.11 -7.47 -9.55
CA THR A 88 0.62 -8.52 -10.43
C THR A 88 1.59 -7.92 -11.43
N LEU A 89 2.77 -8.53 -11.55
CA LEU A 89 3.82 -8.14 -12.47
C LEU A 89 4.11 -9.33 -13.39
N PRO A 90 3.34 -9.50 -14.48
CA PRO A 90 3.34 -10.73 -15.27
C PRO A 90 4.69 -11.08 -15.89
N TRP A 91 5.45 -10.06 -16.31
CA TRP A 91 6.79 -10.25 -16.90
C TRP A 91 7.83 -10.74 -15.90
N LEU A 92 7.59 -10.54 -14.59
CA LEU A 92 8.42 -11.08 -13.51
C LEU A 92 7.82 -12.34 -12.89
N LYS A 93 6.59 -12.69 -13.29
CA LYS A 93 5.77 -13.74 -12.69
C LYS A 93 5.64 -13.61 -11.16
N ILE A 94 5.56 -12.37 -10.68
CA ILE A 94 5.37 -12.05 -9.26
C ILE A 94 3.95 -11.56 -9.06
N SER A 95 3.29 -12.03 -8.02
CA SER A 95 2.01 -11.49 -7.55
C SER A 95 2.07 -11.22 -6.06
N LEU A 96 1.63 -10.03 -5.65
CA LEU A 96 1.49 -9.64 -4.25
C LEU A 96 0.02 -9.49 -3.93
N HIS A 97 -0.45 -10.24 -2.94
CA HIS A 97 -1.81 -10.16 -2.44
C HIS A 97 -1.75 -9.58 -1.03
N ILE A 98 -2.34 -8.41 -0.84
CA ILE A 98 -2.35 -7.71 0.44
C ILE A 98 -3.78 -7.68 0.92
N ASP A 99 -4.02 -8.23 2.10
CA ASP A 99 -5.34 -8.31 2.73
C ASP A 99 -5.38 -7.38 3.94
N CYS A 100 -6.13 -6.30 3.82
CA CYS A 100 -6.36 -5.27 4.85
C CYS A 100 -7.75 -5.53 5.50
N ASN A 101 -7.88 -5.30 6.81
CA ASN A 101 -9.03 -5.72 7.63
C ASN A 101 -10.23 -4.78 7.54
#